data_AF-A0A7W1C391-F1
#
_entry.id   AF-A0A7W1C391-F1
#
_cell.length_a   1.000
_cell.length_b   1.000
_cell.length_c   1.000
_cell.angle_alpha   90.00
_cell.angle_beta   90.00
_cell.angle_gamma   90.00
#
_symmetry.space_group_name_H-M   'P 1'
#
loop_
_entity.id
_entity.type
_entity.pdbx_description
1 polymer ?
#
loop_
_entity_poly.entity_id
_entity_poly.type
_entity_poly.pdbx_seq_one_letter_code
_entity_poly.pdbx_strand_id
1 'polypeptide(L)'
;MAAPVAVNSERIGDLLVSEGLITQEQLARAVQEQQQHGTRVGYNLIKLGFVKETDLTRMLARRYRMPAVDLKNFEVDLKVARLVPAEITIKHQLLALKRDGRTLTVAVTDPSQLGVLDDLKFITGYEIFPVVGGEYTLRGILEKHFESTDAQMESLLQDIDLGDDDIELVEEQDEDMSAAALAVAIDQAPVVKLINAILTDAVRRGASDVHFECFEHELRVRYRVDGALSEVMKPPPKLKAALISRFKIMASLNIAERRVPQDGRIKLKIGNRVIDFRVSTLPTLFGEKVVLRILDKGNLTLDLEKFGIEPRSEEQLMDAISNPYGMVLVTGPTGSGKTTTLYSALSKINNIDVNIMTAEDPVEYNLFGINQVQVRSEIGLDFAAALRAFLRQDPNIIMVGEIRDLETGGIAIKAALTGHLVLSTLHTNSAPETITRLLDMGLEPFNVASALNLVLAQRLVRKICTVCKERYTPDDIELATAKVEKGTTLRELRFTQASLDGARPNATPEAAPLWSKINLDSRMGDLPFFRGK
;
A
#
# COMPACT_ATOMS: atom_id res chain seq x y z
N MET A 1 16.99 -44.73 38.45
CA MET A 1 17.47 -44.51 37.07
C MET A 1 17.48 -45.87 36.37
N ALA A 2 16.51 -46.10 35.48
CA ALA A 2 16.52 -47.29 34.63
C ALA A 2 17.26 -46.93 33.33
N ALA A 3 18.19 -47.77 32.92
CA ALA A 3 19.01 -47.57 31.73
C ALA A 3 18.16 -47.48 30.45
N PRO A 4 18.58 -46.70 29.43
CA PRO A 4 17.91 -46.70 28.13
C PRO A 4 18.12 -48.07 27.47
N VAL A 5 17.02 -48.76 27.18
CA VAL A 5 17.03 -49.99 26.39
C VAL A 5 17.42 -49.61 24.96
N ALA A 6 18.56 -50.11 24.50
CA ALA A 6 18.98 -49.96 23.11
C ALA A 6 17.92 -50.57 22.19
N VAL A 7 17.28 -49.73 21.36
CA VAL A 7 16.35 -50.19 20.33
C VAL A 7 17.18 -50.84 19.23
N ASN A 8 17.14 -52.16 19.16
CA ASN A 8 17.76 -52.94 18.10
C ASN A 8 17.29 -52.41 16.73
N SER A 9 18.22 -52.06 15.84
CA SER A 9 17.95 -51.38 14.56
C SER A 9 17.47 -52.35 13.47
N GLU A 10 16.49 -53.20 13.78
CA GLU A 10 15.77 -53.94 12.74
C GLU A 10 14.95 -52.98 11.90
N ARG A 11 15.15 -53.03 10.58
CA ARG A 11 14.44 -52.19 9.62
C ARG A 11 12.96 -52.57 9.65
N ILE A 12 12.09 -51.57 9.52
CA ILE A 12 10.63 -51.78 9.60
C ILE A 12 10.12 -52.83 8.60
N GLY A 13 10.75 -52.92 7.43
CA GLY A 13 10.42 -53.91 6.41
C GLY A 13 10.67 -55.35 6.85
N ASP A 14 11.82 -55.61 7.48
CA ASP A 14 12.20 -56.95 7.94
C ASP A 14 11.27 -57.44 9.07
N LEU A 15 10.85 -56.51 9.93
CA LEU A 15 9.86 -56.77 10.98
C LEU A 15 8.49 -57.15 10.42
N LEU A 16 8.00 -56.42 9.42
CA LEU A 16 6.73 -56.71 8.77
C LEU A 16 6.75 -58.09 8.08
N VAL A 17 7.89 -58.51 7.54
CA VAL A 17 8.08 -59.87 7.00
C VAL A 17 8.08 -60.91 8.12
N SER A 18 8.79 -60.65 9.23
CA SER A 18 8.88 -61.58 10.37
C SER A 18 7.54 -61.80 11.08
N GLU A 19 6.67 -60.79 11.10
CA GLU A 19 5.31 -60.87 11.65
C GLU A 19 4.29 -61.45 10.65
N GLY A 20 4.73 -61.81 9.43
CA GLY A 20 3.88 -62.38 8.39
C GLY A 20 2.89 -61.40 7.76
N LEU A 21 3.10 -60.09 7.94
CA LEU A 21 2.21 -59.04 7.43
C LEU A 21 2.45 -58.73 5.95
N ILE A 22 3.67 -58.97 5.46
CA ILE A 22 4.05 -58.81 4.06
C ILE A 22 5.02 -59.93 3.63
N THR A 23 5.13 -60.18 2.32
CA THR A 23 6.14 -61.10 1.76
C THR A 23 7.45 -60.38 1.43
N GLN A 24 8.55 -61.14 1.30
CA GLN A 24 9.84 -60.60 0.87
C GLN A 24 9.76 -59.92 -0.51
N GLU A 25 8.91 -60.44 -1.41
CA GLU A 25 8.65 -59.86 -2.73
C GLU A 25 7.92 -58.52 -2.64
N GLN A 26 6.91 -58.41 -1.76
CA GLN A 26 6.18 -57.17 -1.53
C GLN A 26 7.10 -56.08 -0.92
N LEU A 27 7.98 -56.48 0.00
CA LEU A 27 8.98 -55.59 0.56
C LEU A 27 9.95 -55.07 -0.51
N ALA A 28 10.46 -55.95 -1.38
CA ALA A 28 11.35 -55.55 -2.47
C ALA A 28 10.71 -54.51 -3.41
N ARG A 29 9.42 -54.68 -3.75
CA ARG A 29 8.66 -53.72 -4.57
C ARG A 29 8.50 -52.36 -3.88
N ALA A 30 8.18 -52.33 -2.59
CA ALA A 30 8.05 -51.07 -1.86
C ALA A 30 9.38 -50.32 -1.67
N VAL A 31 10.50 -51.05 -1.59
CA VAL A 31 11.86 -50.48 -1.58
C VAL A 31 12.24 -49.92 -2.95
N GLN A 32 11.83 -50.58 -4.04
CA GLN A 32 12.02 -50.05 -5.41
C GLN A 32 11.27 -48.73 -5.61
N GLU A 33 10.01 -48.65 -5.16
CA GLU A 33 9.23 -47.40 -5.16
C GLU A 33 9.89 -46.30 -4.32
N GLN A 34 10.50 -46.65 -3.18
CA GLN A 34 11.25 -45.70 -2.36
C GLN A 34 12.45 -45.11 -3.12
N GLN A 35 13.18 -45.93 -3.89
CA GLN A 35 14.31 -45.45 -4.69
C GLN A 35 13.88 -44.53 -5.83
N GLN A 36 12.68 -44.73 -6.38
CA GLN A 36 12.16 -43.92 -7.49
C GLN A 36 11.50 -42.63 -7.03
N HIS A 37 10.79 -42.64 -5.90
CA HIS A 37 9.94 -41.52 -5.47
C HIS A 37 10.37 -40.86 -4.15
N GLY A 38 11.41 -41.37 -3.48
CA GLY A 38 11.94 -40.79 -2.23
C GLY A 38 11.00 -40.91 -1.02
N THR A 39 9.90 -41.65 -1.13
CA THR A 39 8.92 -41.89 -0.05
C THR A 39 9.37 -43.02 0.88
N ARG A 40 8.81 -43.10 2.09
CA ARG A 40 9.15 -44.14 3.06
C ARG A 40 8.56 -45.49 2.66
N VAL A 41 9.28 -46.58 2.97
CA VAL A 41 8.85 -47.96 2.68
C VAL A 41 7.46 -48.26 3.26
N GLY A 42 7.18 -47.81 4.50
CA GLY A 42 5.87 -48.00 5.13
C GLY A 42 4.71 -47.36 4.35
N TYR A 43 4.91 -46.12 3.89
CA TYR A 43 3.94 -45.42 3.04
C TYR A 43 3.69 -46.17 1.72
N ASN A 44 4.75 -46.65 1.07
CA ASN A 44 4.64 -47.39 -0.19
C ASN A 44 3.92 -48.74 -0.02
N LEU A 45 4.16 -49.46 1.08
CA LEU A 45 3.47 -50.72 1.37
C LEU A 45 1.96 -50.53 1.53
N ILE A 46 1.53 -49.42 2.12
CA ILE A 46 0.11 -49.06 2.24
C ILE A 46 -0.46 -48.63 0.88
N LYS A 47 0.24 -47.74 0.16
CA LYS A 47 -0.17 -47.24 -1.16
C LYS A 47 -0.36 -48.36 -2.19
N LEU A 48 0.50 -49.38 -2.16
CA LEU A 48 0.41 -50.56 -3.02
C LEU A 48 -0.62 -51.60 -2.55
N GLY A 49 -1.28 -51.37 -1.40
CA GLY A 49 -2.28 -52.27 -0.83
C GLY A 49 -1.72 -53.56 -0.23
N PHE A 50 -0.42 -53.61 0.05
CA PHE A 50 0.24 -54.81 0.61
C PHE A 50 0.04 -54.97 2.11
N VAL A 51 -0.17 -53.87 2.84
CA VAL A 51 -0.47 -53.88 4.27
C VAL A 51 -1.56 -52.86 4.59
N LYS A 52 -2.42 -53.18 5.55
CA LYS A 52 -3.38 -52.19 6.08
C LYS A 52 -2.65 -51.19 6.97
N GLU A 53 -2.98 -49.92 6.82
CA GLU A 53 -2.39 -48.84 7.62
C GLU A 53 -2.59 -49.03 9.13
N THR A 54 -3.74 -49.57 9.54
CA THR A 54 -4.03 -49.88 10.95
C THR A 54 -3.08 -50.91 11.55
N ASP A 55 -2.61 -51.88 10.75
CA ASP A 55 -1.70 -52.93 11.21
C ASP A 55 -0.28 -52.37 11.34
N LEU A 56 0.16 -51.53 10.39
CA LEU A 56 1.44 -50.82 10.47
C LEU A 56 1.50 -49.87 11.68
N THR A 57 0.47 -49.04 11.87
CA THR A 57 0.40 -48.09 12.99
C THR A 57 0.37 -48.81 14.33
N ARG A 58 -0.34 -49.95 14.44
CA ARG A 58 -0.37 -50.77 15.66
C ARG A 58 0.98 -51.41 15.97
N MET A 59 1.69 -51.89 14.95
CA MET A 59 3.05 -52.44 15.10
C MET A 59 4.01 -51.36 15.62
N LEU A 60 3.98 -50.16 15.02
CA LEU A 60 4.76 -49.00 15.45
C LEU A 60 4.45 -48.57 16.88
N ALA A 61 3.17 -48.47 17.24
CA ALA A 61 2.71 -48.13 18.58
C ALA A 61 3.25 -49.09 19.65
N ARG A 62 3.25 -50.41 19.38
CA ARG A 62 3.81 -51.42 20.29
C ARG A 62 5.32 -51.26 20.47
N ARG A 63 6.05 -51.06 19.37
CA ARG A 63 7.52 -50.92 19.41
C ARG A 63 7.98 -49.69 20.17
N TYR A 64 7.34 -48.55 19.93
CA TYR A 64 7.70 -47.28 20.53
C TYR A 64 6.98 -46.99 21.85
N ARG A 65 6.11 -47.90 22.30
CA ARG A 65 5.27 -47.75 23.51
C ARG A 65 4.46 -46.45 23.49
N MET A 66 3.92 -46.10 22.33
CA MET A 66 3.08 -44.92 22.12
C MET A 66 1.67 -45.36 21.73
N PRO A 67 0.60 -44.67 22.17
CA PRO A 67 -0.75 -44.96 21.71
C PRO A 67 -0.89 -44.75 20.19
N ALA A 68 -1.71 -45.57 19.53
CA ALA A 68 -2.08 -45.39 18.12
C ALA A 68 -3.41 -44.65 18.01
N VAL A 69 -3.56 -43.86 16.94
CA VAL A 69 -4.84 -43.22 16.57
C VAL A 69 -5.22 -43.58 15.14
N ASP A 70 -6.50 -43.84 14.92
CA ASP A 70 -7.06 -43.99 13.58
C ASP A 70 -7.53 -42.61 13.08
N LEU A 71 -6.77 -42.05 12.14
CA LEU A 71 -7.04 -40.72 11.57
C LEU A 71 -8.19 -40.74 10.55
N LYS A 72 -8.61 -41.92 10.06
CA LYS A 72 -9.61 -42.03 8.99
C LYS A 72 -10.98 -41.54 9.43
N ASN A 73 -11.32 -41.75 10.70
CA ASN A 73 -12.60 -41.35 11.30
C ASN A 73 -12.46 -40.12 12.22
N PHE A 74 -11.33 -39.43 12.14
CA PHE A 74 -11.07 -38.27 12.98
C PHE A 74 -11.51 -36.99 12.27
N GLU A 75 -12.45 -36.25 12.85
CA GLU A 75 -12.84 -34.94 12.34
C GLU A 75 -11.84 -33.87 12.84
N VAL A 76 -11.20 -33.17 11.89
CA VAL A 76 -10.14 -32.20 12.20
C VAL A 76 -10.75 -30.87 12.61
N ASP A 77 -10.62 -30.52 13.90
CA ASP A 77 -10.89 -29.16 14.35
C ASP A 77 -9.72 -28.24 13.96
N LEU A 78 -9.94 -27.39 12.96
CA LEU A 78 -8.95 -26.44 12.45
C LEU A 78 -8.43 -25.47 13.52
N LYS A 79 -9.21 -25.16 14.56
CA LYS A 79 -8.76 -24.29 15.66
C LYS A 79 -7.67 -24.96 16.49
N VAL A 80 -7.78 -26.27 16.70
CA VAL A 80 -6.76 -27.06 17.40
C VAL A 80 -5.58 -27.36 16.48
N ALA A 81 -5.85 -27.69 15.22
CA ALA A 81 -4.81 -28.00 14.24
C ALA A 81 -3.86 -26.81 13.99
N ARG A 82 -4.38 -25.58 14.02
CA ARG A 82 -3.61 -24.33 13.88
C ARG A 82 -2.83 -23.89 15.12
N LEU A 83 -2.93 -24.62 16.24
CA LEU A 83 -2.04 -24.39 17.39
C LEU A 83 -0.58 -24.73 17.07
N VAL A 84 -0.36 -25.54 16.03
CA VAL A 84 0.97 -25.82 15.48
C VAL A 84 1.13 -25.08 14.15
N PRO A 85 2.23 -24.32 13.96
CA PRO A 85 2.49 -23.63 12.70
C PRO A 85 2.47 -24.59 11.49
N ALA A 86 1.82 -24.17 10.40
CA ALA A 86 1.63 -24.99 9.20
C ALA A 86 2.95 -25.52 8.61
N GLU A 87 4.00 -24.71 8.62
CA GLU A 87 5.33 -25.10 8.14
C GLU A 87 5.89 -26.32 8.89
N ILE A 88 5.68 -26.38 10.21
CA ILE A 88 6.16 -27.48 11.07
C ILE A 88 5.29 -28.72 10.84
N THR A 89 3.97 -28.52 10.79
CA THR A 89 2.97 -29.55 10.47
C THR A 89 3.30 -30.27 9.16
N ILE A 90 3.59 -29.51 8.10
CA ILE A 90 3.96 -30.05 6.77
C ILE A 90 5.34 -30.72 6.81
N LYS A 91 6.36 -30.02 7.32
CA LYS A 91 7.75 -30.50 7.31
C LYS A 91 7.95 -31.79 8.08
N HIS A 92 7.32 -31.90 9.25
CA HIS A 92 7.48 -33.04 10.14
C HIS A 92 6.34 -34.06 10.05
N GLN A 93 5.37 -33.84 9.15
CA GLN A 93 4.21 -34.71 8.96
C GLN A 93 3.55 -35.09 10.29
N LEU A 94 3.01 -34.06 10.95
CA LEU A 94 2.32 -34.17 12.23
C LEU A 94 0.99 -33.41 12.19
N LEU A 95 0.09 -33.71 13.13
CA LEU A 95 -1.20 -33.02 13.23
C LEU A 95 -1.64 -32.91 14.68
N ALA A 96 -1.95 -31.70 15.15
CA ALA A 96 -2.59 -31.51 16.44
C ALA A 96 -4.05 -31.96 16.39
N LEU A 97 -4.40 -32.91 17.26
CA LEU A 97 -5.72 -33.56 17.27
C LEU A 97 -6.66 -32.96 18.31
N LYS A 98 -6.17 -32.82 19.54
CA LYS A 98 -6.98 -32.40 20.68
C LYS A 98 -6.15 -31.62 21.68
N ARG A 99 -6.75 -30.61 22.29
CA ARG A 99 -6.20 -29.88 23.43
C ARG A 99 -7.04 -30.14 24.67
N ASP A 100 -6.43 -30.68 25.72
CA ASP A 100 -7.02 -30.82 27.05
C ASP A 100 -6.21 -29.97 28.05
N GLY A 101 -6.70 -28.75 28.34
CA GLY A 101 -6.03 -27.81 29.23
C GLY A 101 -4.66 -27.36 28.70
N ARG A 102 -3.59 -27.84 29.35
CA ARG A 102 -2.19 -27.59 28.96
C ARG A 102 -1.56 -28.73 28.13
N THR A 103 -2.30 -29.80 27.87
CA THR A 103 -1.80 -30.95 27.11
C THR A 103 -2.34 -30.91 25.69
N LEU A 104 -1.45 -31.02 24.71
CA LEU A 104 -1.77 -31.08 23.29
C LEU A 104 -1.45 -32.48 22.75
N THR A 105 -2.48 -33.20 22.30
CA THR A 105 -2.34 -34.50 21.67
C THR A 105 -1.97 -34.32 20.20
N VAL A 106 -0.82 -34.85 19.79
CA VAL A 106 -0.27 -34.68 18.43
C VAL A 106 -0.07 -36.04 17.78
N ALA A 107 -0.69 -36.23 16.60
CA ALA A 107 -0.40 -37.36 15.74
C ALA A 107 0.93 -37.19 15.04
N VAL A 108 1.80 -38.18 15.15
CA VAL A 108 3.10 -38.24 14.47
C VAL A 108 3.20 -39.48 13.60
N THR A 109 3.81 -39.33 12.44
CA THR A 109 4.04 -40.43 11.48
C THR A 109 5.35 -41.16 11.74
N ASP A 110 6.31 -40.50 12.37
CA ASP A 110 7.62 -41.06 12.71
C ASP A 110 7.91 -40.95 14.21
N PRO A 111 7.60 -41.99 14.99
CA PRO A 111 7.89 -42.03 16.42
C PRO A 111 9.38 -41.99 16.78
N SER A 112 10.29 -42.16 15.81
CA SER A 112 11.74 -42.14 16.06
C SER A 112 12.32 -40.72 16.18
N GLN A 113 11.61 -39.71 15.70
CA GLN A 113 12.04 -38.31 15.72
C GLN A 113 11.63 -37.60 17.02
N LEU A 114 12.12 -38.09 18.15
CA LEU A 114 11.74 -37.56 19.48
C LEU A 114 12.07 -36.07 19.66
N GLY A 115 13.12 -35.55 19.01
CA GLY A 115 13.50 -34.13 19.10
C GLY A 115 12.41 -33.16 18.60
N VAL A 116 11.57 -33.58 17.65
CA VAL A 116 10.47 -32.75 17.13
C VAL A 116 9.42 -32.48 18.21
N LEU A 117 9.24 -33.40 19.16
CA LEU A 117 8.27 -33.25 20.24
C LEU A 117 8.72 -32.19 21.26
N ASP A 118 10.03 -32.10 21.52
CA ASP A 118 10.61 -31.07 22.39
C ASP A 118 10.51 -29.69 21.72
N ASP A 119 10.76 -29.61 20.42
CA ASP A 119 10.58 -28.37 19.63
C ASP A 119 9.12 -27.91 19.65
N LEU A 120 8.16 -28.84 19.46
CA LEU A 120 6.73 -28.53 19.54
C LEU A 120 6.33 -28.02 20.93
N LYS A 121 6.87 -28.63 21.99
CA LYS A 121 6.64 -28.17 23.36
C LYS A 121 7.12 -26.73 23.56
N PHE A 122 8.30 -26.39 23.05
CA PHE A 122 8.85 -25.04 23.14
C PHE A 122 8.02 -24.02 22.35
N ILE A 123 7.65 -24.36 21.11
CA ILE A 123 6.95 -23.46 20.19
C ILE A 123 5.51 -23.20 20.63
N THR A 124 4.82 -24.25 21.07
CA THR A 124 3.39 -24.16 21.41
C THR A 124 3.13 -23.83 22.88
N GLY A 125 4.11 -24.01 23.76
CA GLY A 125 3.97 -23.82 25.21
C GLY A 125 3.10 -24.87 25.92
N TYR A 126 2.69 -25.93 25.21
CA TYR A 126 1.90 -27.05 25.72
C TYR A 126 2.77 -28.26 26.05
N GLU A 127 2.30 -29.07 27.00
CA GLU A 127 2.81 -30.43 27.16
C GLU A 127 2.34 -31.28 25.99
N ILE A 128 3.26 -31.93 25.28
CA ILE A 128 2.94 -32.71 24.08
C ILE A 128 2.68 -34.16 24.47
N PHE A 129 1.51 -34.68 24.09
CA PHE A 129 1.17 -36.09 24.19
C PHE A 129 1.19 -36.74 22.80
N PRO A 130 2.28 -37.45 22.43
CA PRO A 130 2.42 -38.01 21.09
C PRO A 130 1.56 -39.27 20.91
N VAL A 131 0.90 -39.37 19.77
CA VAL A 131 0.21 -40.58 19.31
C VAL A 131 0.65 -40.95 17.90
N VAL A 132 0.77 -42.24 17.60
CA VAL A 132 1.17 -42.72 16.27
C VAL A 132 -0.03 -42.63 15.33
N GLY A 133 0.11 -41.83 14.27
CA GLY A 133 -0.86 -41.72 13.19
C GLY A 133 -0.35 -42.39 11.91
N GLY A 134 -1.28 -42.85 11.07
CA GLY A 134 -0.95 -43.41 9.76
C GLY A 134 -0.43 -42.34 8.79
N GLU A 135 0.74 -42.58 8.18
CA GLU A 135 1.39 -41.64 7.26
C GLU A 135 0.58 -41.37 5.99
N TYR A 136 -0.11 -42.39 5.47
CA TYR A 136 -0.89 -42.27 4.23
C TYR A 136 -2.12 -41.39 4.46
N THR A 137 -2.88 -41.67 5.52
CA THR A 137 -4.07 -40.86 5.86
C THR A 137 -3.71 -39.45 6.31
N LEU A 138 -2.66 -39.29 7.12
CA LEU A 138 -2.23 -37.96 7.57
C LEU A 138 -1.85 -37.07 6.38
N ARG A 139 -1.09 -37.58 5.40
CA ARG A 139 -0.68 -36.80 4.23
C ARG A 139 -1.88 -36.27 3.45
N GLY A 140 -2.90 -37.10 3.23
CA GLY A 140 -4.14 -36.66 2.58
C GLY A 140 -4.90 -35.58 3.36
N ILE A 141 -4.87 -35.63 4.70
CA ILE A 141 -5.44 -34.58 5.56
C ILE A 141 -4.64 -33.27 5.42
N LEU A 142 -3.31 -33.35 5.40
CA LEU A 142 -2.45 -32.17 5.25
C LEU A 142 -2.62 -31.50 3.89
N GLU A 143 -2.69 -32.28 2.81
CA GLU A 143 -2.95 -31.79 1.46
C GLU A 143 -4.29 -31.03 1.40
N LYS A 144 -5.33 -31.58 2.02
CA LYS A 144 -6.67 -30.97 2.04
C LYS A 144 -6.74 -29.67 2.82
N HIS A 145 -6.07 -29.60 3.98
CA HIS A 145 -6.29 -28.52 4.95
C HIS A 145 -5.15 -27.49 5.06
N PHE A 146 -3.93 -27.83 4.64
CA PHE A 146 -2.74 -26.98 4.80
C PHE A 146 -2.05 -26.64 3.47
N GLU A 147 -2.23 -27.43 2.42
CA GLU A 147 -1.60 -27.19 1.11
C GLU A 147 -2.54 -26.58 0.06
N SER A 148 -3.85 -26.48 0.33
CA SER A 148 -4.82 -25.90 -0.60
C SER A 148 -4.68 -24.36 -0.64
N THR A 149 -4.53 -23.81 -1.86
CA THR A 149 -4.51 -22.37 -2.14
C THR A 149 -5.73 -21.67 -1.54
N ASP A 150 -6.88 -22.35 -1.48
CA ASP A 150 -8.13 -21.82 -0.93
C ASP A 150 -8.06 -21.60 0.59
N ALA A 151 -7.42 -22.49 1.36
CA ALA A 151 -7.28 -22.31 2.81
C ALA A 151 -6.31 -21.17 3.17
N GLN A 152 -5.25 -20.98 2.37
CA GLN A 152 -4.35 -19.83 2.49
C GLN A 152 -5.05 -18.54 2.09
N MET A 153 -5.87 -18.57 1.04
CA MET A 153 -6.69 -17.45 0.60
C MET A 153 -7.70 -17.03 1.66
N GLU A 154 -8.39 -17.98 2.27
CA GLU A 154 -9.38 -17.72 3.31
C GLU A 154 -8.74 -17.09 4.55
N SER A 155 -7.51 -17.49 4.90
CA SER A 155 -6.72 -16.82 5.95
C SER A 155 -6.38 -15.38 5.58
N LEU A 156 -5.93 -15.12 4.35
CA LEU A 156 -5.58 -13.77 3.90
C LEU A 156 -6.82 -12.86 3.82
N LEU A 157 -7.98 -13.40 3.46
CA LEU A 157 -9.25 -12.67 3.45
C LEU A 157 -9.78 -12.40 4.87
N GLN A 158 -9.45 -13.23 5.86
CA GLN A 158 -9.79 -12.97 7.27
C GLN A 158 -8.99 -11.80 7.86
N ASP A 159 -7.77 -11.58 7.39
CA ASP A 159 -6.92 -10.45 7.81
C ASP A 159 -7.36 -9.11 7.18
N ILE A 160 -8.21 -9.17 6.14
CA ILE A 160 -8.79 -8.01 5.48
C ILE A 160 -10.20 -7.82 6.01
N ASP A 161 -10.46 -6.71 6.71
CA ASP A 161 -11.81 -6.38 7.17
C ASP A 161 -12.70 -6.04 5.97
N LEU A 162 -13.42 -7.04 5.49
CA LEU A 162 -14.42 -6.99 4.43
C LEU A 162 -15.81 -6.76 5.04
N GLY A 163 -16.06 -5.58 5.62
CA GLY A 163 -17.44 -5.09 5.73
C GLY A 163 -18.23 -5.24 4.41
N ASP A 164 -19.56 -5.27 4.50
CA ASP A 164 -20.54 -5.71 3.48
C ASP A 164 -20.69 -4.80 2.22
N ASP A 165 -19.59 -4.24 1.72
CA ASP A 165 -19.62 -3.35 0.55
C ASP A 165 -19.69 -4.16 -0.76
N ASP A 166 -20.78 -3.98 -1.52
CA ASP A 166 -20.90 -4.48 -2.88
C ASP A 166 -19.87 -3.81 -3.81
N ILE A 167 -19.25 -4.61 -4.68
CA ILE A 167 -18.22 -4.17 -5.64
C ILE A 167 -18.70 -4.49 -7.04
N GLU A 168 -18.86 -3.46 -7.86
CA GLU A 168 -19.26 -3.59 -9.27
C GLU A 168 -18.21 -2.95 -10.17
N LEU A 169 -17.79 -3.67 -11.21
CA LEU A 169 -17.00 -3.10 -12.30
C LEU A 169 -17.92 -2.23 -13.14
N VAL A 170 -17.54 -0.95 -13.33
CA VAL A 170 -18.28 -0.05 -14.20
C VAL A 170 -17.69 -0.22 -15.60
N GLU A 171 -18.38 -0.97 -16.46
CA GLU A 171 -18.01 -1.09 -17.87
C GLU A 171 -18.36 0.24 -18.57
N GLU A 172 -17.35 0.86 -19.20
CA GLU A 172 -17.63 1.85 -20.24
C GLU A 172 -18.12 1.09 -21.47
N GLN A 173 -19.24 1.53 -22.06
CA GLN A 173 -19.79 0.94 -23.28
C GLN A 173 -18.82 1.15 -24.46
N ASP A 174 -17.80 0.31 -24.55
CA ASP A 174 -17.03 0.07 -25.76
C ASP A 174 -17.25 -1.39 -26.17
N GLU A 175 -18.01 -1.57 -27.25
CA GLU A 175 -18.36 -2.86 -27.85
C GLU A 175 -17.13 -3.50 -28.51
N ASP A 176 -16.19 -4.05 -27.73
CA ASP A 176 -15.16 -4.96 -28.23
C ASP A 176 -14.54 -5.81 -27.11
N MET A 177 -15.36 -6.65 -26.47
CA MET A 177 -14.83 -7.82 -25.74
C MET A 177 -15.24 -9.11 -26.46
N SER A 178 -14.25 -9.80 -27.05
CA SER A 178 -14.48 -11.09 -27.68
C SER A 178 -14.98 -12.13 -26.68
N ALA A 179 -15.87 -13.01 -27.12
CA ALA A 179 -16.41 -14.14 -26.36
C ALA A 179 -15.34 -15.09 -25.77
N ALA A 180 -14.07 -14.96 -26.17
CA ALA A 180 -12.95 -15.69 -25.58
C ALA A 180 -12.57 -15.20 -24.17
N ALA A 181 -12.87 -13.94 -23.81
CA ALA A 181 -12.64 -13.40 -22.46
C ALA A 181 -13.63 -13.97 -21.42
N LEU A 182 -14.83 -14.35 -21.86
CA LEU A 182 -15.89 -14.89 -21.01
C LEU A 182 -15.58 -16.32 -20.52
N ALA A 183 -14.81 -17.09 -21.29
CA ALA A 183 -14.45 -18.48 -20.95
C ALA A 183 -13.38 -18.58 -19.83
N VAL A 184 -12.61 -17.52 -19.57
CA VAL A 184 -11.60 -17.48 -18.48
C VAL A 184 -12.25 -17.15 -17.13
N ALA A 185 -13.51 -16.71 -17.11
CA ALA A 185 -14.21 -16.26 -15.90
C ALA A 185 -14.59 -17.39 -14.93
N ILE A 186 -14.56 -18.66 -15.36
CA ILE A 186 -15.11 -19.78 -14.57
C ILE A 186 -14.12 -20.31 -13.52
N ASP A 187 -12.81 -20.08 -13.68
CA ASP A 187 -11.75 -20.62 -12.79
C ASP A 187 -11.04 -19.55 -11.92
N GLN A 188 -11.55 -18.30 -11.91
CA GLN A 188 -10.88 -17.16 -11.26
C GLN A 188 -11.56 -16.61 -10.00
N ALA A 189 -12.62 -17.26 -9.50
CA ALA A 189 -13.39 -16.72 -8.37
C ALA A 189 -12.54 -16.34 -7.13
N PRO A 190 -11.51 -17.12 -6.70
CA PRO A 190 -10.67 -16.73 -5.57
C PRO A 190 -9.76 -15.53 -5.85
N VAL A 191 -9.21 -15.44 -7.07
CA VAL A 191 -8.31 -14.35 -7.48
C VAL A 191 -9.07 -13.03 -7.60
N VAL A 192 -10.29 -13.10 -8.14
CA VAL A 192 -11.19 -11.94 -8.24
C VAL A 192 -11.55 -11.43 -6.84
N LYS A 193 -11.93 -12.33 -5.93
CA LYS A 193 -12.22 -11.97 -4.53
C LYS A 193 -11.02 -11.31 -3.85
N LEU A 194 -9.82 -11.85 -4.03
CA LEU A 194 -8.61 -11.28 -3.45
C LEU A 194 -8.31 -9.87 -3.96
N ILE A 195 -8.37 -9.65 -5.28
CA ILE A 195 -8.13 -8.31 -5.85
C ILE A 195 -9.17 -7.32 -5.35
N ASN A 196 -10.45 -7.71 -5.41
CA ASN A 196 -11.54 -6.87 -4.92
C ASN A 196 -11.35 -6.51 -3.43
N ALA A 197 -10.96 -7.48 -2.60
CA ALA A 197 -10.67 -7.26 -1.19
C ALA A 197 -9.52 -6.26 -0.98
N ILE A 198 -8.41 -6.43 -1.70
CA ILE A 198 -7.24 -5.55 -1.62
C ILE A 198 -7.62 -4.12 -2.04
N LEU A 199 -8.37 -3.95 -3.13
CA LEU A 199 -8.74 -2.62 -3.63
C LEU A 199 -9.72 -1.91 -2.68
N THR A 200 -10.70 -2.64 -2.12
CA THR A 200 -11.62 -2.08 -1.13
C THR A 200 -10.92 -1.69 0.16
N ASP A 201 -10.04 -2.55 0.68
CA ASP A 201 -9.23 -2.26 1.87
C ASP A 201 -8.29 -1.07 1.65
N ALA A 202 -7.66 -0.97 0.48
CA ALA A 202 -6.83 0.18 0.12
C ALA A 202 -7.63 1.49 0.12
N VAL A 203 -8.85 1.50 -0.43
CA VAL A 203 -9.73 2.67 -0.42
C VAL A 203 -10.19 3.02 0.99
N ARG A 204 -10.57 2.02 1.81
CA ARG A 204 -10.98 2.25 3.21
C ARG A 204 -9.84 2.82 4.07
N ARG A 205 -8.61 2.35 3.87
CA ARG A 205 -7.41 2.85 4.55
C ARG A 205 -6.91 4.20 4.02
N GLY A 206 -7.57 4.78 3.00
CA GLY A 206 -7.15 6.04 2.40
C GLY A 206 -5.81 5.95 1.67
N ALA A 207 -5.49 4.81 1.07
CA ALA A 207 -4.27 4.66 0.29
C ALA A 207 -4.30 5.51 -0.99
N SER A 208 -3.15 6.06 -1.34
CA SER A 208 -2.91 6.81 -2.59
C SER A 208 -2.46 5.91 -3.73
N ASP A 209 -1.63 4.90 -3.43
CA ASP A 209 -1.16 3.90 -4.38
C ASP A 209 -1.21 2.50 -3.76
N VAL A 210 -1.51 1.48 -4.58
CA VAL A 210 -1.39 0.06 -4.27
C VAL A 210 -0.27 -0.54 -5.12
N HIS A 211 0.68 -1.21 -4.50
CA HIS A 211 1.85 -1.80 -5.14
C HIS A 211 1.81 -3.32 -5.03
N PHE A 212 1.83 -4.01 -6.17
CA PHE A 212 2.04 -5.46 -6.28
C PHE A 212 3.43 -5.73 -6.85
N GLU A 213 4.28 -6.37 -6.07
CA GLU A 213 5.71 -6.54 -6.38
C GLU A 213 6.09 -8.02 -6.38
N CYS A 214 6.57 -8.52 -7.52
CA CYS A 214 7.02 -9.90 -7.68
C CYS A 214 8.53 -10.01 -7.41
N PHE A 215 8.92 -10.87 -6.46
CA PHE A 215 10.31 -11.24 -6.18
C PHE A 215 10.55 -12.72 -6.46
N GLU A 216 11.78 -13.21 -6.29
CA GLU A 216 12.14 -14.61 -6.59
C GLU A 216 11.24 -15.61 -5.86
N HIS A 217 11.14 -15.48 -4.53
CA HIS A 217 10.42 -16.42 -3.67
C HIS A 217 9.17 -15.83 -2.98
N GLU A 218 8.87 -14.55 -3.20
CA GLU A 218 7.71 -13.89 -2.58
C GLU A 218 6.95 -13.01 -3.58
N LEU A 219 5.67 -12.79 -3.29
CA LEU A 219 4.84 -11.75 -3.88
C LEU A 219 4.42 -10.83 -2.74
N ARG A 220 4.66 -9.54 -2.88
CA ARG A 220 4.43 -8.54 -1.83
C ARG A 220 3.40 -7.51 -2.28
N VAL A 221 2.45 -7.20 -1.40
CA VAL A 221 1.48 -6.12 -1.58
C VAL A 221 1.75 -5.01 -0.57
N ARG A 222 1.89 -3.77 -1.04
CA ARG A 222 2.10 -2.59 -0.20
C ARG A 222 1.13 -1.48 -0.55
N TYR A 223 0.69 -0.73 0.45
CA TYR A 223 -0.07 0.50 0.23
C TYR A 223 0.79 1.71 0.52
N ARG A 224 0.56 2.79 -0.21
CA ARG A 224 1.04 4.11 0.16
C ARG A 224 -0.06 4.88 0.87
N VAL A 225 0.03 5.01 2.19
CA VAL A 225 -0.91 5.81 3.01
C VAL A 225 -0.14 7.01 3.55
N ASP A 226 -0.67 8.21 3.36
CA ASP A 226 -0.02 9.48 3.77
C ASP A 226 1.46 9.60 3.34
N GLY A 227 1.75 9.15 2.12
CA GLY A 227 3.09 9.18 1.53
C GLY A 227 4.03 8.03 1.95
N ALA A 228 3.71 7.29 3.01
CA ALA A 228 4.51 6.19 3.52
C ALA A 228 4.07 4.84 2.94
N LEU A 229 5.03 3.99 2.56
CA LEU A 229 4.77 2.62 2.11
C LEU A 229 4.68 1.68 3.30
N SER A 230 3.58 0.94 3.41
CA SER A 230 3.40 -0.14 4.39
C SER A 230 3.14 -1.45 3.67
N GLU A 231 3.81 -2.52 4.10
CA GLU A 231 3.45 -3.87 3.70
C GLU A 231 2.10 -4.25 4.33
N VAL A 232 1.24 -4.88 3.54
CA VAL A 232 -0.12 -5.26 3.97
C VAL A 232 -0.26 -6.77 3.97
N MET A 233 0.26 -7.44 2.94
CA MET A 233 0.18 -8.89 2.82
C MET A 233 1.22 -9.46 1.86
N LYS A 234 1.44 -10.77 1.97
CA LYS A 234 2.27 -11.57 1.05
C LYS A 234 1.48 -12.74 0.46
N PRO A 235 0.81 -12.56 -0.70
CA PRO A 235 0.07 -13.64 -1.32
C PRO A 235 1.02 -14.77 -1.80
N PRO A 236 0.54 -16.02 -1.92
CA PRO A 236 1.34 -17.13 -2.40
C PRO A 236 1.99 -16.85 -3.79
N PRO A 237 3.28 -17.15 -3.99
CA PRO A 237 3.97 -16.90 -5.27
C PRO A 237 3.32 -17.56 -6.49
N LYS A 238 2.58 -18.65 -6.29
CA LYS A 238 1.82 -19.34 -7.34
C LYS A 238 0.75 -18.44 -7.99
N LEU A 239 0.29 -17.41 -7.30
CA LEU A 239 -0.76 -16.50 -7.76
C LEU A 239 -0.25 -15.36 -8.67
N LYS A 240 1.06 -15.17 -8.81
CA LYS A 240 1.66 -14.06 -9.58
C LYS A 240 1.03 -13.90 -10.97
N ALA A 241 1.00 -14.97 -11.76
CA ALA A 241 0.50 -14.93 -13.14
C ALA A 241 -1.01 -14.64 -13.21
N ALA A 242 -1.80 -15.20 -12.28
CA ALA A 242 -3.24 -15.01 -12.25
C ALA A 242 -3.61 -13.57 -11.85
N LEU A 243 -2.94 -13.01 -10.84
CA LEU A 243 -3.16 -11.63 -10.40
C LEU A 243 -2.80 -10.62 -11.49
N ILE A 244 -1.65 -10.77 -12.12
CA ILE A 244 -1.22 -9.90 -13.23
C ILE A 244 -2.22 -9.97 -14.38
N SER A 245 -2.63 -11.18 -14.79
CA SER A 245 -3.61 -11.36 -15.86
C SER A 245 -4.94 -10.69 -15.51
N ARG A 246 -5.38 -10.78 -14.25
CA ARG A 246 -6.65 -10.18 -13.83
C ARG A 246 -6.58 -8.65 -13.84
N PHE A 247 -5.49 -8.04 -13.39
CA PHE A 247 -5.29 -6.59 -13.52
C PHE A 247 -5.32 -6.16 -14.98
N LYS A 248 -4.64 -6.90 -15.88
CA LYS A 248 -4.66 -6.60 -17.31
C LYS A 248 -6.05 -6.69 -17.91
N ILE A 249 -6.84 -7.70 -17.56
CA ILE A 249 -8.24 -7.81 -18.00
C ILE A 249 -9.06 -6.62 -17.53
N MET A 250 -8.99 -6.27 -16.23
CA MET A 250 -9.76 -5.17 -15.67
C MET A 250 -9.39 -3.81 -16.29
N ALA A 251 -8.15 -3.64 -16.71
CA ALA A 251 -7.62 -2.40 -17.30
C ALA A 251 -7.58 -2.42 -18.84
N SER A 252 -8.19 -3.40 -19.49
CA SER A 252 -8.20 -3.59 -20.95
C SER A 252 -6.80 -3.61 -21.60
N LEU A 253 -5.83 -4.25 -20.92
CA LEU A 253 -4.44 -4.38 -21.36
C LEU A 253 -4.17 -5.71 -22.07
N ASN A 254 -3.11 -5.75 -22.87
CA ASN A 254 -2.70 -6.96 -23.57
C ASN A 254 -2.06 -7.98 -22.61
N ILE A 255 -2.78 -9.08 -22.36
CA ILE A 255 -2.39 -10.17 -21.46
C ILE A 255 -1.17 -10.95 -21.98
N ALA A 256 -1.07 -11.10 -23.30
CA ALA A 256 -0.01 -11.87 -23.95
C ALA A 256 1.33 -11.12 -23.96
N GLU A 257 1.27 -9.79 -24.06
CA GLU A 257 2.46 -8.96 -23.98
C GLU A 257 2.89 -8.74 -22.53
N ARG A 258 4.14 -9.09 -22.20
CA ARG A 258 4.70 -9.02 -20.83
C ARG A 258 6.11 -8.41 -20.81
N ARG A 259 6.59 -7.91 -21.94
CA ARG A 259 7.98 -7.45 -22.13
C ARG A 259 8.09 -5.94 -22.20
N VAL A 260 6.97 -5.23 -22.33
CA VAL A 260 6.90 -3.77 -22.35
C VAL A 260 5.98 -3.25 -21.25
N PRO A 261 6.20 -2.04 -20.73
CA PRO A 261 5.25 -1.39 -19.84
C PRO A 261 3.89 -1.20 -20.51
N GLN A 262 2.81 -1.29 -19.72
CA GLN A 262 1.46 -1.00 -20.20
C GLN A 262 0.69 -0.23 -19.14
N ASP A 263 -0.07 0.77 -19.58
CA ASP A 263 -0.87 1.65 -18.73
C ASP A 263 -2.34 1.59 -19.12
N GLY A 264 -3.23 1.61 -18.13
CA GLY A 264 -4.67 1.51 -18.32
C GLY A 264 -5.44 2.15 -17.18
N ARG A 265 -6.77 2.02 -17.23
CA ARG A 265 -7.67 2.53 -16.19
C ARG A 265 -8.67 1.47 -15.78
N ILE A 266 -9.04 1.46 -14.51
CA ILE A 266 -10.09 0.60 -13.96
C ILE A 266 -11.08 1.50 -13.22
N LYS A 267 -12.37 1.44 -13.58
CA LYS A 267 -13.44 2.10 -12.84
C LYS A 267 -14.19 1.07 -12.00
N LEU A 268 -14.16 1.26 -10.69
CA LEU A 268 -14.83 0.39 -9.73
C LEU A 268 -15.81 1.20 -8.90
N LYS A 269 -17.00 0.65 -8.70
CA LYS A 269 -17.94 1.13 -7.70
C LYS A 269 -17.70 0.33 -6.42
N ILE A 270 -17.32 1.02 -5.36
CA ILE A 270 -17.06 0.45 -4.03
C ILE A 270 -18.05 1.12 -3.07
N GLY A 271 -19.09 0.37 -2.66
CA GLY A 271 -20.25 0.94 -1.98
C GLY A 271 -20.94 2.00 -2.85
N ASN A 272 -21.08 3.23 -2.33
CA ASN A 272 -21.68 4.35 -3.08
C ASN A 272 -20.67 5.23 -3.83
N ARG A 273 -19.37 4.88 -3.83
CA ARG A 273 -18.32 5.70 -4.44
C ARG A 273 -17.83 5.06 -5.73
N VAL A 274 -17.71 5.87 -6.78
CA VAL A 274 -17.05 5.48 -8.02
C VAL A 274 -15.58 5.89 -7.93
N ILE A 275 -14.71 4.90 -7.87
CA ILE A 275 -13.26 5.07 -7.75
C ILE A 275 -12.62 4.75 -9.10
N ASP A 276 -11.77 5.66 -9.58
CA ASP A 276 -11.02 5.53 -10.82
C ASP A 276 -9.58 5.14 -10.45
N PHE A 277 -9.09 4.01 -10.95
CA PHE A 277 -7.73 3.55 -10.71
C PHE A 277 -6.91 3.71 -11.98
N ARG A 278 -5.78 4.43 -11.91
CA ARG A 278 -4.77 4.39 -12.98
C ARG A 278 -3.85 3.21 -12.72
N VAL A 279 -3.75 2.30 -13.67
CA VAL A 279 -2.97 1.07 -13.55
C VAL A 279 -1.74 1.18 -14.43
N SER A 280 -0.58 0.83 -13.89
CA SER A 280 0.65 0.70 -14.64
C SER A 280 1.26 -0.67 -14.36
N THR A 281 1.63 -1.38 -15.43
CA THR A 281 2.32 -2.67 -15.38
C THR A 281 3.73 -2.49 -15.94
N LEU A 282 4.74 -3.03 -15.24
CA LEU A 282 6.14 -2.89 -15.59
C LEU A 282 6.84 -4.26 -15.51
N PRO A 283 7.46 -4.75 -16.60
CA PRO A 283 8.25 -5.97 -16.56
C PRO A 283 9.45 -5.85 -15.60
N THR A 284 9.63 -6.84 -14.73
CA THR A 284 10.77 -6.95 -13.81
C THR A 284 11.38 -8.35 -13.88
N LEU A 285 12.49 -8.60 -13.17
CA LEU A 285 13.21 -9.88 -13.19
C LEU A 285 12.34 -11.10 -12.87
N PHE A 286 11.39 -10.98 -11.93
CA PHE A 286 10.62 -12.11 -11.40
C PHE A 286 9.12 -12.05 -11.73
N GLY A 287 8.75 -11.27 -12.76
CA GLY A 287 7.37 -11.04 -13.18
C GLY A 287 7.08 -9.56 -13.43
N GLU A 288 5.82 -9.22 -13.65
CA GLU A 288 5.42 -7.82 -13.79
C GLU A 288 5.12 -7.21 -12.42
N LYS A 289 5.63 -5.99 -12.19
CA LYS A 289 5.21 -5.13 -11.09
C LYS A 289 3.94 -4.39 -11.53
N VAL A 290 2.92 -4.37 -10.69
CA VAL A 290 1.69 -3.61 -10.94
C VAL A 290 1.56 -2.51 -9.89
N VAL A 291 1.26 -1.30 -10.34
CA VAL A 291 0.95 -0.16 -9.47
C VAL A 291 -0.41 0.38 -9.85
N LEU A 292 -1.30 0.54 -8.88
CA LEU A 292 -2.58 1.20 -9.05
C LEU A 292 -2.58 2.49 -8.24
N ARG A 293 -2.77 3.63 -8.91
CA ARG A 293 -3.03 4.91 -8.25
C ARG A 293 -4.53 5.09 -8.08
N ILE A 294 -4.95 5.35 -6.85
CA ILE A 294 -6.36 5.53 -6.50
C ILE A 294 -6.75 6.98 -6.74
N LEU A 295 -7.69 7.22 -7.64
CA LEU A 295 -8.29 8.52 -7.91
C LEU A 295 -9.75 8.50 -7.46
N ASP A 296 -9.94 8.93 -6.23
CA ASP A 296 -11.26 9.05 -5.64
C ASP A 296 -11.86 10.42 -5.94
N LYS A 297 -12.79 10.46 -6.90
CA LYS A 297 -13.46 11.69 -7.34
C LYS A 297 -14.39 12.27 -6.27
N GLY A 298 -14.85 11.45 -5.32
CA GLY A 298 -15.83 11.86 -4.31
C GLY A 298 -15.25 12.55 -3.07
N ASN A 299 -13.95 12.44 -2.82
CA ASN A 299 -13.29 12.94 -1.60
C ASN A 299 -12.41 14.18 -1.84
N LEU A 300 -12.53 14.83 -3.00
CA LEU A 300 -11.82 16.08 -3.25
C LEU A 300 -12.43 17.18 -2.36
N THR A 301 -11.75 17.45 -1.26
CA THR A 301 -12.09 18.60 -0.41
C THR A 301 -11.52 19.85 -1.06
N LEU A 302 -12.36 20.64 -1.73
CA LEU A 302 -11.98 21.94 -2.34
C LEU A 302 -11.99 23.11 -1.35
N ASP A 303 -12.13 22.81 -0.06
CA ASP A 303 -12.26 23.80 1.00
C ASP A 303 -10.89 24.10 1.63
N LEU A 304 -10.30 25.24 1.25
CA LEU A 304 -8.99 25.72 1.74
C LEU A 304 -8.91 25.78 3.27
N GLU A 305 -10.02 26.12 3.94
CA GLU A 305 -10.10 26.24 5.40
C GLU A 305 -9.76 24.91 6.10
N LYS A 306 -10.01 23.77 5.42
CA LYS A 306 -9.74 22.42 5.96
C LYS A 306 -8.29 22.00 5.80
N PHE A 307 -7.49 22.72 5.03
CA PHE A 307 -6.09 22.35 4.75
C PHE A 307 -5.16 22.70 5.91
N GLY A 308 -5.61 23.54 6.85
CA GLY A 308 -4.81 24.00 7.97
C GLY A 308 -3.76 25.03 7.56
N ILE A 309 -4.05 25.82 6.52
CA ILE A 309 -3.29 27.02 6.18
C ILE A 309 -3.51 28.04 7.32
N GLU A 310 -2.46 28.72 7.74
CA GLU A 310 -2.59 29.78 8.74
C GLU A 310 -3.47 30.91 8.19
N PRO A 311 -4.41 31.48 8.98
CA PRO A 311 -5.35 32.50 8.49
C PRO A 311 -4.70 33.66 7.72
N ARG A 312 -3.54 34.15 8.18
CA ARG A 312 -2.78 35.19 7.48
C ARG A 312 -2.29 34.74 6.10
N SER A 313 -1.77 33.52 6.01
CA SER A 313 -1.27 32.96 4.74
C SER A 313 -2.42 32.68 3.78
N GLU A 314 -3.57 32.27 4.30
CA GLU A 314 -4.80 32.09 3.53
C GLU A 314 -5.30 33.43 2.98
N GLU A 315 -5.37 34.47 3.81
CA GLU A 315 -5.73 35.84 3.38
C GLU A 315 -4.80 36.34 2.27
N GLN A 316 -3.47 36.20 2.43
CA GLN A 316 -2.49 36.58 1.40
C GLN A 316 -2.66 35.79 0.10
N LEU A 317 -3.01 34.51 0.17
CA LEU A 317 -3.32 33.71 -1.01
C LEU A 317 -4.59 34.21 -1.69
N MET A 318 -5.66 34.46 -0.92
CA MET A 318 -6.94 34.96 -1.42
C MET A 318 -6.80 36.34 -2.08
N ASP A 319 -6.03 37.23 -1.49
CA ASP A 319 -5.71 38.53 -2.08
C ASP A 319 -4.95 38.37 -3.40
N ALA A 320 -3.92 37.50 -3.43
CA ALA A 320 -3.11 37.30 -4.62
C ALA A 320 -3.87 36.68 -5.80
N ILE A 321 -4.82 35.77 -5.53
CA ILE A 321 -5.66 35.16 -6.58
C ILE A 321 -6.87 36.02 -6.97
N SER A 322 -7.18 37.07 -6.20
CA SER A 322 -8.24 38.03 -6.54
C SER A 322 -7.71 39.18 -7.42
N ASN A 323 -6.39 39.27 -7.60
CA ASN A 323 -5.79 40.26 -8.48
C ASN A 323 -6.21 40.03 -9.94
N PRO A 324 -6.44 41.11 -10.71
CA PRO A 324 -6.86 41.00 -12.12
C PRO A 324 -5.77 40.37 -13.01
N TYR A 325 -4.50 40.51 -12.62
CA TYR A 325 -3.37 39.96 -13.37
C TYR A 325 -2.18 39.66 -12.46
N GLY A 326 -1.18 39.00 -13.05
CA GLY A 326 0.05 38.61 -12.37
C GLY A 326 0.13 37.11 -12.21
N MET A 327 1.11 36.64 -11.45
CA MET A 327 1.47 35.23 -11.38
C MET A 327 1.54 34.73 -9.94
N VAL A 328 0.81 33.65 -9.65
CA VAL A 328 0.79 32.96 -8.37
C VAL A 328 1.39 31.57 -8.55
N LEU A 329 2.47 31.29 -7.84
CA LEU A 329 3.22 30.03 -7.97
C LEU A 329 3.12 29.20 -6.70
N VAL A 330 2.61 27.98 -6.81
CA VAL A 330 2.64 27.00 -5.72
C VAL A 330 3.82 26.07 -5.94
N THR A 331 4.73 25.99 -4.97
CA THR A 331 5.96 25.20 -5.10
C THR A 331 6.09 24.11 -4.03
N GLY A 332 6.82 23.06 -4.38
CA GLY A 332 7.14 21.94 -3.50
C GLY A 332 7.42 20.65 -4.28
N PRO A 333 7.93 19.61 -3.59
CA PRO A 333 8.21 18.32 -4.20
C PRO A 333 6.92 17.64 -4.65
N THR A 334 7.08 16.51 -5.32
CA THR A 334 5.96 15.63 -5.66
C THR A 334 5.21 15.21 -4.39
N GLY A 335 3.87 15.23 -4.45
CA GLY A 335 3.04 14.87 -3.30
C GLY A 335 2.92 15.92 -2.21
N SER A 336 3.36 17.17 -2.44
CA SER A 336 3.17 18.26 -1.46
C SER A 336 1.78 18.91 -1.48
N GLY A 337 0.85 18.43 -2.31
CA GLY A 337 -0.53 18.94 -2.41
C GLY A 337 -0.72 20.19 -3.27
N LYS A 338 0.23 20.52 -4.17
CA LYS A 338 0.18 21.74 -5.02
C LYS A 338 -1.09 21.84 -5.86
N THR A 339 -1.39 20.79 -6.62
CA THR A 339 -2.57 20.72 -7.49
C THR A 339 -3.85 20.87 -6.68
N THR A 340 -3.91 20.24 -5.50
CA THR A 340 -5.06 20.35 -4.60
C THR A 340 -5.27 21.80 -4.13
N THR A 341 -4.22 22.50 -3.72
CA THR A 341 -4.29 23.91 -3.35
C THR A 341 -4.72 24.80 -4.52
N LEU A 342 -4.17 24.58 -5.72
CA LEU A 342 -4.57 25.32 -6.92
C LEU A 342 -6.03 25.08 -7.30
N TYR A 343 -6.50 23.84 -7.23
CA TYR A 343 -7.90 23.50 -7.52
C TYR A 343 -8.85 24.16 -6.52
N SER A 344 -8.51 24.18 -5.23
CA SER A 344 -9.32 24.88 -4.22
C SER A 344 -9.33 26.39 -4.44
N ALA A 345 -8.18 26.99 -4.78
CA ALA A 345 -8.09 28.41 -5.10
C ALA A 345 -8.93 28.76 -6.34
N LEU A 346 -8.80 27.98 -7.42
CA LEU A 346 -9.62 28.12 -8.63
C LEU A 346 -11.12 27.99 -8.32
N SER A 347 -11.50 27.01 -7.48
CA SER A 347 -12.90 26.81 -7.10
C SER A 347 -13.49 27.99 -6.32
N LYS A 348 -12.69 28.75 -5.56
CA LYS A 348 -13.16 29.93 -4.82
C LYS A 348 -13.42 31.14 -5.73
N ILE A 349 -12.71 31.22 -6.87
CA ILE A 349 -12.82 32.31 -7.85
C ILE A 349 -13.58 31.89 -9.13
N ASN A 350 -14.16 30.68 -9.11
CA ASN A 350 -14.95 30.12 -10.21
C ASN A 350 -16.36 30.73 -10.22
N ASN A 351 -16.49 31.86 -10.90
CA ASN A 351 -17.73 32.59 -11.09
C ASN A 351 -18.08 32.68 -12.57
N ILE A 352 -19.36 32.89 -12.88
CA ILE A 352 -19.88 32.87 -14.26
C ILE A 352 -19.33 34.01 -15.15
N ASP A 353 -18.81 35.07 -14.53
CA ASP A 353 -18.23 36.25 -15.16
C ASP A 353 -16.72 36.12 -15.43
N VAL A 354 -16.10 34.99 -15.05
CA VAL A 354 -14.67 34.76 -15.18
C VAL A 354 -14.42 33.54 -16.07
N ASN A 355 -13.73 33.75 -17.19
CA ASN A 355 -13.28 32.66 -18.05
C ASN A 355 -11.97 32.05 -17.51
N ILE A 356 -12.06 30.82 -17.03
CA ILE A 356 -10.92 30.06 -16.46
C ILE A 356 -10.54 28.94 -17.41
N MET A 357 -9.25 28.88 -17.78
CA MET A 357 -8.68 27.83 -18.63
C MET A 357 -7.46 27.18 -17.97
N THR A 358 -7.36 25.85 -18.04
CA THR A 358 -6.23 25.10 -17.48
C THR A 358 -5.56 24.19 -18.50
N ALA A 359 -4.23 24.07 -18.44
CA ALA A 359 -3.46 23.07 -19.18
C ALA A 359 -2.76 22.15 -18.18
N GLU A 360 -3.01 20.84 -18.26
CA GLU A 360 -2.63 19.89 -17.21
C GLU A 360 -2.13 18.55 -17.79
N ASP A 361 -1.18 17.91 -17.10
CA ASP A 361 -0.57 16.64 -17.52
C ASP A 361 -0.52 15.61 -16.38
N PRO A 362 -1.57 14.80 -16.19
CA PRO A 362 -2.91 14.88 -16.78
C PRO A 362 -3.88 15.71 -15.93
N VAL A 363 -5.13 15.87 -16.41
CA VAL A 363 -6.23 16.42 -15.59
C VAL A 363 -6.59 15.42 -14.49
N GLU A 364 -6.50 15.84 -13.22
CA GLU A 364 -6.73 14.95 -12.07
C GLU A 364 -8.22 14.83 -11.71
N TYR A 365 -8.94 15.95 -11.72
CA TYR A 365 -10.38 15.99 -11.46
C TYR A 365 -11.07 16.97 -12.41
N ASN A 366 -12.33 16.69 -12.73
CA ASN A 366 -13.18 17.58 -13.51
C ASN A 366 -13.77 18.66 -12.60
N LEU A 367 -13.38 19.92 -12.80
CA LEU A 367 -13.90 21.09 -12.09
C LEU A 367 -15.00 21.73 -12.93
N PHE A 368 -16.25 21.58 -12.47
CA PHE A 368 -17.40 22.19 -13.13
C PHE A 368 -17.22 23.72 -13.24
N GLY A 369 -17.45 24.28 -14.43
CA GLY A 369 -17.29 25.71 -14.71
C GLY A 369 -15.88 26.12 -15.20
N ILE A 370 -14.91 25.20 -15.21
CA ILE A 370 -13.53 25.47 -15.65
C ILE A 370 -13.22 24.66 -16.92
N ASN A 371 -12.61 25.31 -17.91
CA ASN A 371 -12.21 24.65 -19.15
C ASN A 371 -10.83 24.00 -18.99
N GLN A 372 -10.79 22.68 -18.81
CA GLN A 372 -9.54 21.94 -18.56
C GLN A 372 -9.03 21.21 -19.81
N VAL A 373 -7.81 21.54 -20.24
CA VAL A 373 -7.12 20.90 -21.36
C VAL A 373 -6.08 19.93 -20.83
N GLN A 374 -6.19 18.67 -21.24
CA GLN A 374 -5.15 17.68 -20.99
C GLN A 374 -4.06 17.78 -22.06
N VAL A 375 -2.80 17.88 -21.62
CA VAL A 375 -1.62 17.80 -22.47
C VAL A 375 -1.60 16.45 -23.20
N ARG A 376 -1.29 16.50 -24.50
CA ARG A 376 -1.15 15.34 -25.38
C ARG A 376 0.06 15.53 -26.26
N SER A 377 1.23 15.19 -25.71
CA SER A 377 2.52 15.37 -26.38
C SER A 377 2.62 14.59 -27.69
N GLU A 378 1.88 13.49 -27.84
CA GLU A 378 1.91 12.64 -29.05
C GLU A 378 1.36 13.35 -30.29
N ILE A 379 0.47 14.32 -30.09
CA ILE A 379 -0.13 15.13 -31.16
C ILE A 379 0.38 16.58 -31.15
N GLY A 380 1.41 16.88 -30.35
CA GLY A 380 2.01 18.21 -30.24
C GLY A 380 1.20 19.23 -29.42
N LEU A 381 0.23 18.78 -28.62
CA LEU A 381 -0.49 19.65 -27.68
C LEU A 381 0.24 19.66 -26.32
N ASP A 382 1.37 20.36 -26.26
CA ASP A 382 2.15 20.58 -25.03
C ASP A 382 1.69 21.82 -24.23
N PHE A 383 2.32 22.09 -23.08
CA PHE A 383 1.98 23.24 -22.24
C PHE A 383 2.13 24.58 -22.97
N ALA A 384 3.19 24.77 -23.75
CA ALA A 384 3.43 26.01 -24.49
C ALA A 384 2.38 26.21 -25.60
N ALA A 385 2.03 25.15 -26.32
CA ALA A 385 1.00 25.16 -27.36
C ALA A 385 -0.38 25.48 -26.77
N ALA A 386 -0.76 24.82 -25.67
CA ALA A 386 -2.01 25.09 -24.96
C ALA A 386 -2.08 26.54 -24.46
N LEU A 387 -1.00 27.03 -23.85
CA LEU A 387 -0.93 28.39 -23.31
C LEU A 387 -1.02 29.46 -24.39
N ARG A 388 -0.39 29.25 -25.56
CA ARG A 388 -0.58 30.12 -26.73
C ARG A 388 -2.01 30.11 -27.24
N ALA A 389 -2.68 28.96 -27.19
CA ALA A 389 -4.07 28.85 -27.60
C ALA A 389 -4.98 29.62 -26.64
N PHE A 390 -4.74 29.54 -25.33
CA PHE A 390 -5.51 30.26 -24.31
C PHE A 390 -5.51 31.77 -24.55
N LEU A 391 -4.37 32.37 -24.92
CA LEU A 391 -4.32 33.80 -25.23
C LEU A 391 -5.22 34.25 -26.40
N ARG A 392 -5.81 33.32 -27.16
CA ARG A 392 -6.81 33.58 -28.21
C ARG A 392 -8.23 33.13 -27.84
N GLN A 393 -8.45 32.81 -26.58
CA GLN A 393 -9.72 32.29 -26.06
C GLN A 393 -10.35 33.25 -25.03
N ASP A 394 -9.85 34.48 -24.96
CA ASP A 394 -10.33 35.52 -24.04
C ASP A 394 -10.40 35.07 -22.56
N PRO A 395 -9.31 34.48 -21.99
CA PRO A 395 -9.31 34.03 -20.61
C PRO A 395 -9.14 35.23 -19.67
N ASN A 396 -9.69 35.12 -18.46
CA ASN A 396 -9.31 35.99 -17.35
C ASN A 396 -8.22 35.33 -16.50
N ILE A 397 -8.36 34.01 -16.29
CA ILE A 397 -7.48 33.23 -15.43
C ILE A 397 -6.96 32.04 -16.23
N ILE A 398 -5.65 31.84 -16.15
CA ILE A 398 -4.96 30.72 -16.77
C ILE A 398 -4.25 29.91 -15.69
N MET A 399 -4.46 28.59 -15.67
CA MET A 399 -3.65 27.68 -14.86
C MET A 399 -2.80 26.78 -15.75
N VAL A 400 -1.50 26.76 -15.50
CA VAL A 400 -0.56 25.86 -16.17
C VAL A 400 -0.08 24.86 -15.13
N GLY A 401 -0.28 23.57 -15.37
CA GLY A 401 0.02 22.50 -14.40
C GLY A 401 1.41 22.65 -13.79
N GLU A 402 2.41 22.96 -14.62
CA GLU A 402 3.76 23.29 -14.16
C GLU A 402 4.56 24.07 -15.22
N ILE A 403 5.57 24.82 -14.77
CA ILE A 403 6.56 25.48 -15.63
C ILE A 403 7.86 24.68 -15.56
N ARG A 404 8.14 23.92 -16.63
CA ARG A 404 9.37 23.09 -16.75
C ARG A 404 10.49 23.74 -17.56
N ASP A 405 10.12 24.61 -18.50
CA ASP A 405 11.02 25.15 -19.52
C ASP A 405 10.84 26.66 -19.74
N LEU A 406 11.82 27.25 -20.42
CA LEU A 406 11.88 28.67 -20.75
C LEU A 406 10.71 29.13 -21.62
N GLU A 407 10.25 28.28 -22.52
CA GLU A 407 9.18 28.61 -23.47
C GLU A 407 7.85 28.80 -22.74
N THR A 408 7.45 27.81 -21.95
CA THR A 408 6.26 27.84 -21.11
C THR A 408 6.33 28.98 -20.10
N GLY A 409 7.46 29.14 -19.41
CA GLY A 409 7.67 30.23 -18.45
C GLY A 409 7.61 31.61 -19.10
N GLY A 410 8.18 31.76 -20.29
CA GLY A 410 8.20 33.02 -21.03
C GLY A 410 6.81 33.43 -21.51
N ILE A 411 5.98 32.48 -21.96
CA ILE A 411 4.59 32.76 -22.35
C ILE A 411 3.75 33.05 -21.11
N ALA A 412 3.94 32.31 -20.00
CA ALA A 412 3.21 32.53 -18.74
C ALA A 412 3.48 33.94 -18.17
N ILE A 413 4.73 34.38 -18.15
CA ILE A 413 5.10 35.74 -17.74
C ILE A 413 4.49 36.78 -18.66
N LYS A 414 4.52 36.57 -19.98
CA LYS A 414 3.87 37.50 -20.92
C LYS A 414 2.37 37.59 -20.66
N ALA A 415 1.69 36.46 -20.48
CA ALA A 415 0.26 36.42 -20.17
C ALA A 415 -0.04 37.22 -18.88
N ALA A 416 0.76 37.03 -17.84
CA ALA A 416 0.66 37.75 -16.58
C ALA A 416 0.81 39.27 -16.76
N LEU A 417 1.79 39.70 -17.56
CA LEU A 417 2.03 41.12 -17.84
C LEU A 417 1.00 41.75 -18.79
N THR A 418 0.29 40.95 -19.59
CA THR A 418 -0.75 41.41 -20.50
C THR A 418 -2.16 41.32 -19.91
N GLY A 419 -2.29 41.31 -18.58
CA GLY A 419 -3.58 41.46 -17.92
C GLY A 419 -4.31 40.16 -17.57
N HIS A 420 -3.62 39.02 -17.53
CA HIS A 420 -4.20 37.74 -17.11
C HIS A 420 -3.67 37.33 -15.74
N LEU A 421 -4.49 36.67 -14.92
CA LEU A 421 -4.01 35.99 -13.74
C LEU A 421 -3.49 34.60 -14.13
N VAL A 422 -2.24 34.30 -13.79
CA VAL A 422 -1.59 33.04 -14.11
C VAL A 422 -1.27 32.25 -12.85
N LEU A 423 -1.81 31.05 -12.74
CA LEU A 423 -1.53 30.11 -11.65
C LEU A 423 -0.63 28.99 -12.19
N SER A 424 0.42 28.63 -11.47
CA SER A 424 1.24 27.49 -11.88
C SER A 424 1.99 26.83 -10.73
N THR A 425 2.68 25.73 -11.03
CA THR A 425 3.53 25.04 -10.07
C THR A 425 4.99 24.93 -10.52
N LEU A 426 5.88 24.90 -9.54
CA LEU A 426 7.29 24.55 -9.71
C LEU A 426 7.71 23.51 -8.65
N HIS A 427 8.85 22.87 -8.92
CA HIS A 427 9.49 21.91 -8.02
C HIS A 427 10.72 22.52 -7.34
N THR A 428 10.53 23.50 -6.46
CA THR A 428 11.61 24.07 -5.62
C THR A 428 11.39 23.74 -4.15
N ASN A 429 12.46 23.84 -3.34
CA ASN A 429 12.36 23.48 -1.94
C ASN A 429 11.84 24.61 -1.06
N SER A 430 12.03 25.87 -1.48
CA SER A 430 11.60 27.07 -0.77
C SER A 430 11.02 28.13 -1.70
N ALA A 431 10.29 29.11 -1.15
CA ALA A 431 9.71 30.20 -1.94
C ALA A 431 10.76 31.08 -2.62
N PRO A 432 11.88 31.48 -1.96
CA PRO A 432 12.93 32.26 -2.62
C PRO A 432 13.67 31.49 -3.73
N GLU A 433 13.87 30.17 -3.57
CA GLU A 433 14.47 29.33 -4.61
C GLU A 433 13.65 29.32 -5.91
N THR A 434 12.33 29.52 -5.83
CA THR A 434 11.47 29.64 -7.02
C THR A 434 11.92 30.79 -7.92
N ILE A 435 12.30 31.94 -7.34
CA ILE A 435 12.79 33.08 -8.10
C ILE A 435 14.10 32.70 -8.80
N THR A 436 15.03 32.11 -8.05
CA THR A 436 16.32 31.65 -8.61
C THR A 436 16.10 30.66 -9.75
N ARG A 437 15.17 29.71 -9.58
CA ARG A 437 14.83 28.72 -10.60
C ARG A 437 14.26 29.35 -11.87
N LEU A 438 13.44 30.39 -11.76
CA LEU A 438 12.93 31.14 -12.93
C LEU A 438 14.09 31.81 -13.70
N LEU A 439 15.04 32.42 -12.97
CA LEU A 439 16.23 33.04 -13.58
C LEU A 439 17.14 32.00 -14.24
N ASP A 440 17.37 30.86 -13.59
CA ASP A 440 18.19 29.76 -14.11
C ASP A 440 17.60 29.15 -15.39
N MET A 441 16.28 29.19 -15.56
CA MET A 441 15.63 28.79 -16.82
C MET A 441 15.87 29.79 -17.96
N GLY A 442 16.37 30.99 -17.66
CA GLY A 442 16.63 32.05 -18.64
C GLY A 442 15.54 33.11 -18.71
N LEU A 443 14.66 33.21 -17.71
CA LEU A 443 13.67 34.28 -17.64
C LEU A 443 14.32 35.58 -17.14
N GLU A 444 14.03 36.68 -17.84
CA GLU A 444 14.60 37.99 -17.53
C GLU A 444 14.17 38.47 -16.12
N PRO A 445 15.12 38.90 -15.26
CA PRO A 445 14.82 39.30 -13.88
C PRO A 445 13.74 40.37 -13.75
N PHE A 446 13.76 41.36 -14.66
CA PHE A 446 12.78 42.43 -14.69
C PHE A 446 11.35 41.88 -14.91
N ASN A 447 11.18 40.97 -15.86
CA ASN A 447 9.87 40.41 -16.17
C ASN A 447 9.36 39.52 -15.03
N VAL A 448 10.25 38.75 -14.38
CA VAL A 448 9.89 37.96 -13.19
C VAL A 448 9.43 38.87 -12.05
N ALA A 449 10.17 39.95 -11.77
CA ALA A 449 9.83 40.90 -10.72
C ALA A 449 8.52 41.64 -10.97
N SER A 450 8.19 41.94 -12.22
CA SER A 450 6.94 42.63 -12.58
C SER A 450 5.73 41.71 -12.67
N ALA A 451 5.92 40.41 -12.95
CA ALA A 451 4.82 39.48 -13.14
C ALA A 451 4.40 38.75 -11.86
N LEU A 452 5.30 38.56 -10.89
CA LEU A 452 5.09 37.65 -9.75
C LEU A 452 4.34 38.32 -8.59
N ASN A 453 3.15 37.81 -8.26
CA ASN A 453 2.33 38.27 -7.15
C ASN A 453 2.65 37.54 -5.84
N LEU A 454 2.76 36.22 -5.89
CA LEU A 454 2.92 35.37 -4.71
C LEU A 454 3.66 34.06 -5.06
N VAL A 455 4.51 33.61 -4.14
CA VAL A 455 5.07 32.25 -4.14
C VAL A 455 4.67 31.55 -2.85
N LEU A 456 3.90 30.47 -2.97
CA LEU A 456 3.50 29.61 -1.86
C LEU A 456 4.35 28.34 -1.84
N ALA A 457 5.23 28.19 -0.84
CA ALA A 457 5.98 26.95 -0.65
C ALA A 457 5.21 26.00 0.28
N GLN A 458 4.87 24.81 -0.23
CA GLN A 458 3.98 23.88 0.47
C GLN A 458 4.64 22.53 0.76
N ARG A 459 4.30 21.96 1.91
CA ARG A 459 4.57 20.57 2.31
C ARG A 459 3.36 20.00 3.04
N LEU A 460 3.19 18.68 2.98
CA LEU A 460 2.22 17.96 3.79
C LEU A 460 2.94 17.27 4.94
N VAL A 461 2.38 17.38 6.14
CA VAL A 461 2.84 16.68 7.33
C VAL A 461 1.75 15.74 7.81
N ARG A 462 2.16 14.57 8.31
CA ARG A 462 1.23 13.58 8.85
C ARG A 462 0.60 14.09 10.15
N LYS A 463 -0.71 13.96 10.28
CA LYS A 463 -1.43 14.29 11.52
C LYS A 463 -1.21 13.19 12.55
N ILE A 464 -1.11 13.58 13.83
CA ILE A 464 -1.03 12.62 14.94
C ILE A 464 -2.39 11.93 15.08
N CYS A 465 -2.41 10.60 15.18
CA CYS A 465 -3.63 9.81 15.37
C CYS A 465 -4.38 10.24 16.64
N THR A 466 -5.67 10.50 16.54
CA THR A 466 -6.48 10.96 17.68
C THR A 466 -6.78 9.85 18.70
N VAL A 467 -6.69 8.58 18.30
CA VAL A 467 -7.03 7.39 19.10
C VAL A 467 -5.85 6.91 19.94
N CYS A 468 -4.66 6.82 19.36
CA CYS A 468 -3.47 6.25 20.01
C CYS A 468 -2.36 7.25 20.32
N LYS A 469 -2.63 8.57 20.25
CA LYS A 469 -1.63 9.58 20.63
C LYS A 469 -1.18 9.38 22.07
N GLU A 470 0.13 9.41 22.27
CA GLU A 470 0.75 9.33 23.59
C GLU A 470 1.37 10.67 23.96
N ARG A 471 1.32 11.00 25.25
CA ARG A 471 2.05 12.14 25.79
C ARG A 471 3.46 11.70 26.14
N TYR A 472 4.45 12.43 25.68
CA TYR A 472 5.83 12.27 26.13
C TYR A 472 6.42 13.64 26.45
N THR A 473 7.51 13.64 27.21
CA THR A 473 8.29 14.84 27.49
C THR A 473 9.49 14.85 26.54
N PRO A 474 9.60 15.84 25.63
CA PRO A 474 10.75 15.94 24.76
C PRO A 474 12.06 16.06 25.55
N ASP A 475 13.10 15.39 25.06
CA ASP A 475 14.43 15.53 25.64
C ASP A 475 15.09 16.86 25.25
N ASP A 476 16.23 17.18 25.87
CA ASP A 476 16.91 18.46 25.61
C ASP A 476 17.47 18.53 24.17
N ILE A 477 17.72 17.39 23.52
CA ILE A 477 18.22 17.32 22.14
C ILE A 477 17.08 17.64 21.16
N GLU A 478 15.90 17.07 21.36
CA GLU A 478 14.70 17.33 20.57
C GLU A 478 14.30 18.80 20.64
N LEU A 479 14.33 19.37 21.84
CA LEU A 479 14.04 20.78 22.09
C LEU A 479 15.06 21.70 21.43
N ALA A 480 16.36 21.41 21.59
CA ALA A 480 17.42 22.16 20.92
C ALA A 480 17.30 22.09 19.39
N THR A 481 16.94 20.92 18.84
CA THR A 481 16.74 20.70 17.40
C THR A 481 15.55 21.50 16.89
N ALA A 482 14.45 21.53 17.65
CA ALA A 482 13.28 22.35 17.37
C ALA A 482 13.49 23.85 17.68
N LYS A 483 14.65 24.21 18.24
CA LYS A 483 15.02 25.57 18.67
C LYS A 483 14.03 26.18 19.68
N VAL A 484 13.59 25.38 20.65
CA VAL A 484 12.67 25.75 21.74
C VAL A 484 13.18 25.20 23.09
N GLU A 485 12.72 25.75 24.23
CA GLU A 485 13.04 25.27 25.59
C GLU A 485 11.83 24.56 26.24
N LYS A 486 12.04 23.79 27.32
CA LYS A 486 10.98 23.03 28.03
C LYS A 486 9.79 23.88 28.50
N GLY A 487 10.03 25.16 28.77
CA GLY A 487 9.01 26.12 29.20
C GLY A 487 8.43 26.97 28.07
N THR A 488 9.01 26.91 26.86
CA THR A 488 8.71 27.84 25.78
C THR A 488 7.26 27.72 25.35
N THR A 489 6.45 28.64 25.87
CA THR A 489 5.12 28.92 25.33
C THR A 489 5.26 29.78 24.09
N LEU A 490 4.23 29.82 23.23
CA LEU A 490 4.18 30.78 22.12
C LEU A 490 4.38 32.23 22.63
N ARG A 491 4.00 32.51 23.88
CA ARG A 491 4.23 33.79 24.55
C ARG A 491 5.70 34.09 24.82
N GLU A 492 6.54 33.08 25.00
CA GLU A 492 7.96 33.23 25.35
C GLU A 492 8.88 33.31 24.14
N LEU A 493 8.36 33.01 22.94
CA LEU A 493 9.09 33.18 21.70
C LEU A 493 9.47 34.65 21.47
N ARG A 494 10.68 34.86 20.96
CA ARG A 494 11.23 36.19 20.67
C ARG A 494 11.25 36.47 19.18
N PHE A 495 11.26 37.74 18.85
CA PHE A 495 11.39 38.18 17.46
C PHE A 495 12.81 37.93 16.95
N THR A 496 12.90 37.42 15.73
CA THR A 496 14.17 37.38 14.99
C THR A 496 14.42 38.74 14.32
N GLN A 497 15.66 39.05 13.99
CA GLN A 497 16.02 40.27 13.27
C GLN A 497 15.24 40.37 11.94
N ALA A 498 15.18 39.26 11.21
CA ALA A 498 14.38 39.14 9.99
C ALA A 498 12.89 39.42 10.21
N SER A 499 12.31 38.97 11.32
CA SER A 499 10.89 39.24 11.63
C SER A 499 10.62 40.71 11.97
N LEU A 500 11.56 41.40 12.65
CA LEU A 500 11.41 42.83 12.97
C LEU A 500 11.60 43.69 11.73
N ASP A 501 12.59 43.34 10.91
CA ASP A 501 12.89 44.05 9.66
C ASP A 501 11.77 43.87 8.64
N GLY A 502 11.07 42.73 8.67
CA GLY A 502 9.85 42.52 7.89
C GLY A 502 8.61 43.18 8.48
N ALA A 503 8.44 43.24 9.80
CA ALA A 503 7.22 43.73 10.43
C ALA A 503 7.14 45.26 10.57
N ARG A 504 8.26 45.93 10.89
CA ARG A 504 8.29 47.39 11.13
C ARG A 504 7.89 48.22 9.91
N PRO A 505 8.36 47.91 8.68
CA PRO A 505 7.96 48.66 7.49
C PRO A 505 6.50 48.42 7.09
N ASN A 506 5.95 47.27 7.49
CA ASN A 506 4.60 46.82 7.12
C ASN A 506 3.57 47.05 8.25
N ALA A 507 3.96 47.75 9.32
CA ALA A 507 3.07 48.06 10.42
C ALA A 507 2.03 49.11 9.99
N THR A 508 0.75 48.87 10.27
CA THR A 508 -0.29 49.88 10.08
C THR A 508 0.02 51.14 10.91
N PRO A 509 -0.49 52.33 10.56
CA PRO A 509 -0.24 53.56 11.32
C PRO A 509 -0.57 53.44 12.81
N GLU A 510 -1.57 52.63 13.14
CA GLU A 510 -2.01 52.33 14.51
C GLU A 510 -1.05 51.37 15.24
N ALA A 511 -0.39 50.46 14.52
CA ALA A 511 0.53 49.47 15.06
C ALA A 511 2.01 49.92 15.02
N ALA A 512 2.38 50.90 14.21
CA ALA A 512 3.76 51.41 14.10
C ALA A 512 4.36 51.90 15.43
N PRO A 513 3.61 52.57 16.34
CA PRO A 513 4.09 52.93 17.67
C PRO A 513 4.36 51.73 18.59
N LEU A 514 3.75 50.57 18.30
CA LEU A 514 3.99 49.32 19.02
C LEU A 514 5.22 48.61 18.46
N TRP A 515 5.30 48.44 17.14
CA TRP A 515 6.43 47.76 16.47
C TRP A 515 7.77 48.48 16.62
N SER A 516 7.75 49.81 16.77
CA SER A 516 8.96 50.59 17.08
C SER A 516 9.52 50.32 18.48
N LYS A 517 8.69 49.82 19.41
CA LYS A 517 9.10 49.48 20.79
C LYS A 517 9.51 48.01 20.95
N ILE A 518 9.17 47.15 19.98
CA ILE A 518 9.52 45.74 19.97
C ILE A 518 10.96 45.58 19.48
N ASN A 519 11.77 44.82 20.22
CA ASN A 519 13.15 44.48 19.89
C ASN A 519 13.38 42.96 19.98
N LEU A 520 14.61 42.50 19.74
CA LEU A 520 14.96 41.08 19.78
C LEU A 520 14.76 40.44 21.16
N ASP A 521 14.65 41.25 22.21
CA ASP A 521 14.38 40.79 23.57
C ASP A 521 12.90 40.79 23.94
N SER A 522 12.04 41.39 23.10
CA SER A 522 10.60 41.39 23.29
C SER A 522 10.02 40.00 23.04
N ARG A 523 9.13 39.56 23.93
CA ARG A 523 8.46 38.29 23.80
C ARG A 523 7.13 38.47 23.08
N MET A 524 6.68 37.46 22.36
CA MET A 524 5.39 37.45 21.68
C MET A 524 4.21 37.71 22.63
N GLY A 525 4.31 37.29 23.90
CA GLY A 525 3.31 37.53 24.94
C GLY A 525 3.23 38.99 25.42
N ASP A 526 4.22 39.82 25.10
CA ASP A 526 4.24 41.25 25.44
C ASP A 526 3.42 42.09 24.43
N LEU A 527 2.96 41.47 23.34
CA LEU A 527 2.12 42.11 22.35
C LEU A 527 0.71 42.33 22.91
N PRO A 528 0.17 43.56 22.90
CA PRO A 528 -1.13 43.88 23.50
C PRO A 528 -2.32 43.18 22.82
N PHE A 529 -2.11 42.61 21.64
CA PHE A 529 -3.12 41.88 20.87
C PHE A 529 -2.92 40.36 20.87
N PHE A 530 -1.87 39.83 21.53
CA PHE A 530 -1.65 38.39 21.62
C PHE A 530 -2.65 37.74 22.58
N ARG A 531 -3.62 36.99 22.03
CA ARG A 531 -4.66 36.29 22.79
C ARG A 531 -4.40 34.79 22.98
N GLY A 532 -3.27 34.27 22.50
CA GLY A 532 -2.87 32.88 22.72
C GLY A 532 -2.53 32.61 24.19
N LYS A 533 -2.88 31.41 24.69
CA LYS A 533 -2.36 30.92 25.97
C LYS A 533 -0.94 30.39 25.80
#